data_AF-A0AAW2PDC4-F1
#
_entry.id   AF-A0AAW2PDC4-F1
#
_cell.length_a   1.000
_cell.length_b   1.000
_cell.length_c   1.000
_cell.angle_alpha   90.00
_cell.angle_beta   90.00
_cell.angle_gamma   90.00
#
_symmetry.space_group_name_H-M   'P 1'
#
loop_
_entity.id
_entity.type
_entity.pdbx_description
1 polymer ?
#
loop_
_entity_poly.entity_id
_entity_poly.type
_entity_poly.pdbx_seq_one_letter_code
_entity_poly.pdbx_strand_id
1 'polypeptide(L)'
;MAMLHTPYAYSRVENEDPEESKHRLAQFLIYKAMQRADGCRRRPSWLRVKMFTLKIKIGKRLKKLRKGISSTLFSAKADLCKQITFVFKSCKYLLHGKQQPQDRPIIRTLPP
;
A
#
# COMPACT_ATOMS: atom_id res chain seq x y z
N MET A 1 50.72 38.16 -2.59
CA MET A 1 51.03 36.75 -2.95
C MET A 1 49.70 36.00 -3.03
N ALA A 2 49.27 35.63 -4.23
CA ALA A 2 47.96 35.03 -4.46
C ALA A 2 47.87 33.63 -3.84
N MET A 3 46.82 33.37 -3.04
CA MET A 3 46.50 32.02 -2.56
C MET A 3 45.95 31.21 -3.73
N LEU A 4 46.80 30.37 -4.33
CA LEU A 4 46.37 29.38 -5.32
C LEU A 4 45.60 28.28 -4.59
N HIS A 5 44.29 28.25 -4.84
CA HIS A 5 43.34 27.24 -4.40
C HIS A 5 43.73 25.86 -4.98
N THR A 6 44.59 25.12 -4.29
CA THR A 6 44.85 23.70 -4.59
C THR A 6 43.76 22.84 -3.95
N PRO A 7 43.00 22.05 -4.72
CA PRO A 7 42.04 21.12 -4.15
C PRO A 7 42.83 19.95 -3.56
N TYR A 8 42.73 19.77 -2.25
CA TYR A 8 43.36 18.72 -1.44
C TYR A 8 44.87 18.83 -1.21
N ALA A 9 45.24 19.76 -0.33
CA ALA A 9 46.51 19.72 0.39
C ALA A 9 46.43 18.69 1.54
N TYR A 10 46.41 17.39 1.22
CA TYR A 10 46.93 16.42 2.20
C TYR A 10 48.41 16.75 2.39
N SER A 11 48.86 16.85 3.65
CA SER A 11 50.23 17.26 3.98
C SER A 11 51.23 16.40 3.20
N ARG A 12 51.83 16.98 2.15
CA ARG A 12 52.90 16.33 1.42
C ARG A 12 54.05 16.19 2.42
N VAL A 13 54.32 14.97 2.86
CA VAL A 13 55.53 14.67 3.62
C VAL A 13 56.67 14.85 2.64
N GLU A 14 57.41 15.94 2.79
CA GLU A 14 58.38 16.44 1.79
C GLU A 14 59.54 15.45 1.54
N ASN A 15 59.74 14.48 2.44
CA ASN A 15 60.79 13.45 2.41
C ASN A 15 60.23 12.05 2.70
N GLU A 16 59.17 11.62 2.00
CA GLU A 16 58.71 10.23 2.11
C GLU A 16 59.66 9.29 1.36
N ASP A 17 60.12 8.22 2.03
CA ASP A 17 60.90 7.16 1.40
C ASP A 17 60.06 6.52 0.28
N PRO A 18 60.60 6.39 -0.96
CA PRO A 18 59.89 5.72 -2.05
C PRO A 18 59.45 4.29 -1.72
N GLU A 19 60.08 3.60 -0.77
CA GLU A 19 59.63 2.29 -0.30
C GLU A 19 58.39 2.38 0.62
N GLU A 20 58.33 3.36 1.51
CA GLU A 20 57.21 3.55 2.43
C GLU A 20 55.93 3.96 1.70
N SER A 21 56.06 4.79 0.65
CA SER A 21 54.93 5.18 -0.21
C SER A 21 54.31 3.97 -0.93
N LYS A 22 55.15 3.05 -1.43
CA LYS A 22 54.71 1.79 -2.05
C LYS A 22 54.04 0.89 -1.04
N HIS A 23 54.57 0.81 0.17
CA HIS A 23 53.99 0.02 1.25
C HIS A 23 52.60 0.54 1.64
N ARG A 24 52.44 1.85 1.86
CA ARG A 24 51.15 2.49 2.16
C ARG A 24 50.14 2.30 1.03
N LEU A 25 50.59 2.46 -0.22
CA LEU A 25 49.74 2.22 -1.38
C LEU A 25 49.28 0.75 -1.43
N ALA A 26 50.19 -0.20 -1.19
CA ALA A 26 49.85 -1.62 -1.15
C ALA A 26 48.83 -1.93 -0.05
N GLN A 27 49.05 -1.44 1.18
CA GLN A 27 48.11 -1.57 2.28
C GLN A 27 46.73 -1.00 1.94
N PHE A 28 46.70 0.20 1.36
CA PHE A 28 45.46 0.85 0.94
C PHE A 28 44.73 0.04 -0.14
N LEU A 29 45.44 -0.47 -1.14
CA LEU A 29 44.87 -1.28 -2.21
C LEU A 29 44.30 -2.59 -1.68
N ILE A 30 45.01 -3.27 -0.79
CA ILE A 30 44.53 -4.49 -0.11
C ILE A 30 43.24 -4.19 0.65
N TYR A 31 43.25 -3.15 1.50
CA TYR A 31 42.08 -2.75 2.27
C TYR A 31 40.89 -2.41 1.37
N LYS A 32 41.11 -1.64 0.30
CA LYS A 32 40.07 -1.25 -0.67
C LYS A 32 39.50 -2.45 -1.42
N ALA A 33 40.34 -3.42 -1.77
CA ALA A 33 39.91 -4.66 -2.42
C ALA A 33 39.04 -5.51 -1.47
N MET A 34 39.47 -5.67 -0.21
CA MET A 34 38.69 -6.35 0.83
C MET A 34 37.33 -5.67 1.05
N GLN A 35 37.33 -4.35 1.21
CA GLN A 35 36.10 -3.58 1.40
C GLN A 35 35.13 -3.70 0.20
N ARG A 36 35.65 -3.76 -1.04
CA ARG A 36 34.83 -4.01 -2.23
C ARG A 36 34.26 -5.42 -2.24
N ALA A 37 35.06 -6.43 -1.88
CA ALA A 37 34.60 -7.81 -1.80
C ALA A 37 33.46 -7.97 -0.76
N ASP A 38 33.61 -7.33 0.41
CA ASP A 38 32.57 -7.32 1.45
C ASP A 38 31.35 -6.46 1.07
N GLY A 39 31.59 -5.34 0.41
CA GLY A 39 30.56 -4.40 -0.05
C GLY A 39 29.70 -4.96 -1.20
N CYS A 40 30.27 -5.78 -2.08
CA CYS A 40 29.53 -6.47 -3.15
C CYS A 40 28.45 -7.42 -2.60
N ARG A 41 28.65 -8.01 -1.40
CA ARG A 41 27.60 -8.79 -0.75
C ARG A 41 26.50 -7.92 -0.13
N ARG A 42 26.85 -6.72 0.34
CA ARG A 42 25.93 -5.82 1.07
C ARG A 42 25.12 -4.90 0.16
N ARG A 43 25.60 -4.55 -1.04
CA ARG A 43 24.83 -3.70 -1.96
C ARG A 43 23.76 -4.52 -2.68
N PRO A 44 22.47 -4.18 -2.53
CA PRO A 44 21.43 -4.80 -3.34
C PRO A 44 21.73 -4.49 -4.81
N SER A 45 21.79 -5.54 -5.63
CA SER A 45 21.99 -5.35 -7.07
C SER A 45 20.89 -4.46 -7.64
N TRP A 46 21.21 -3.67 -8.67
CA TRP A 46 20.22 -2.82 -9.34
C TRP A 46 18.99 -3.62 -9.80
N LEU A 47 19.21 -4.88 -10.21
CA LEU A 47 18.16 -5.84 -10.54
C LEU A 47 17.28 -6.18 -9.34
N ARG A 48 17.84 -6.41 -8.14
CA ARG A 48 17.03 -6.61 -6.92
C ARG A 48 16.16 -5.39 -6.63
N VAL A 49 16.70 -4.18 -6.74
CA VAL A 49 15.92 -2.94 -6.51
C VAL A 49 14.77 -2.81 -7.51
N LYS A 50 15.03 -3.10 -8.79
CA LYS A 50 13.99 -3.14 -9.83
C LYS A 50 12.94 -4.22 -9.58
N MET A 51 13.36 -5.39 -9.10
CA MET A 51 12.44 -6.48 -8.75
C MET A 51 11.54 -6.11 -7.55
N PHE A 52 12.08 -5.48 -6.51
CA PHE A 52 11.30 -5.00 -5.37
C PHE A 52 10.29 -3.94 -5.77
N THR A 53 10.69 -2.96 -6.59
CA THR A 53 9.76 -1.94 -7.10
C THR A 53 8.65 -2.54 -7.96
N LEU A 54 8.96 -3.55 -8.79
CA LEU A 54 7.95 -4.28 -9.56
C LEU A 54 6.99 -5.06 -8.64
N LYS A 55 7.50 -5.79 -7.63
CA LYS A 55 6.68 -6.47 -6.62
C LYS A 55 5.72 -5.51 -5.92
N ILE A 56 6.19 -4.32 -5.53
CA ILE A 56 5.36 -3.30 -4.91
C ILE A 56 4.27 -2.80 -5.87
N LYS A 57 4.59 -2.56 -7.16
CA LYS A 57 3.60 -2.15 -8.17
C LYS A 57 2.52 -3.21 -8.37
N ILE A 58 2.91 -4.48 -8.47
CA ILE A 58 1.96 -5.60 -8.63
C ILE A 58 1.07 -5.72 -7.38
N GLY A 59 1.66 -5.69 -6.19
CA GLY A 59 0.91 -5.74 -4.93
C GLY A 59 -0.09 -4.59 -4.78
N LYS A 60 0.30 -3.37 -5.18
CA LYS A 60 -0.61 -2.19 -5.21
C LYS A 60 -1.76 -2.40 -6.19
N ARG A 61 -1.51 -2.92 -7.39
CA ARG A 61 -2.55 -3.21 -8.40
C ARG A 61 -3.51 -4.30 -7.90
N LEU A 62 -2.99 -5.38 -7.33
CA LEU A 62 -3.79 -6.47 -6.78
C LEU A 62 -4.65 -5.99 -5.59
N LYS A 63 -4.10 -5.14 -4.71
CA LYS A 63 -4.86 -4.53 -3.61
C LYS A 63 -6.00 -3.64 -4.13
N LYS A 64 -5.78 -2.89 -5.20
CA LYS A 64 -6.85 -2.10 -5.86
C LYS A 64 -7.94 -3.00 -6.46
N LEU A 65 -7.55 -4.06 -7.17
CA LEU A 65 -8.48 -5.03 -7.73
C LEU A 65 -9.33 -5.70 -6.65
N ARG A 66 -8.71 -6.17 -5.55
CA ARG A 66 -9.42 -6.78 -4.42
C ARG A 66 -10.44 -5.81 -3.79
N LYS A 67 -10.07 -4.54 -3.62
CA LYS A 67 -10.99 -3.51 -3.12
C LYS A 67 -12.14 -3.25 -4.09
N GLY A 68 -11.84 -3.16 -5.39
CA GLY A 68 -12.84 -3.00 -6.46
C GLY A 68 -13.86 -4.14 -6.46
N ILE A 69 -13.40 -5.39 -6.53
CA ILE A 69 -14.25 -6.58 -6.51
C ILE A 69 -15.09 -6.64 -5.23
N SER A 70 -14.50 -6.35 -4.07
CA SER A 70 -15.23 -6.31 -2.81
C SER A 70 -16.33 -5.24 -2.82
N SER A 71 -16.07 -4.06 -3.37
CA SER A 71 -17.06 -2.98 -3.45
C SER A 71 -18.17 -3.26 -4.47
N THR A 72 -17.84 -3.84 -5.63
CA THR A 72 -18.84 -4.18 -6.65
C THR A 72 -19.72 -5.34 -6.22
N LEU A 73 -19.14 -6.35 -5.57
CA LEU A 73 -19.90 -7.48 -5.01
C LEU A 73 -20.85 -7.01 -3.90
N PHE A 74 -20.38 -6.11 -3.03
CA PHE A 74 -21.21 -5.59 -1.94
C PHE A 74 -22.33 -4.69 -2.45
N SER A 75 -22.06 -3.83 -3.44
CA SER A 75 -23.11 -3.01 -4.08
C SER A 75 -24.13 -3.86 -4.84
N ALA A 76 -23.67 -4.81 -5.67
CA ALA A 76 -24.56 -5.68 -6.41
C ALA A 76 -25.45 -6.52 -5.49
N LYS A 77 -24.91 -7.01 -4.36
CA LYS A 77 -25.71 -7.67 -3.32
C LYS A 77 -26.68 -6.72 -2.62
N ALA A 78 -26.26 -5.49 -2.31
CA ALA A 78 -27.14 -4.50 -1.69
C ALA A 78 -28.32 -4.14 -2.60
N ASP A 79 -28.10 -3.99 -3.91
CA ASP A 79 -29.16 -3.64 -4.85
C ASP A 79 -30.13 -4.81 -5.10
N LEU A 80 -29.63 -6.05 -5.15
CA LEU A 80 -30.48 -7.24 -5.17
C LEU A 80 -31.31 -7.37 -3.88
N CYS A 81 -30.68 -7.15 -2.72
CA CYS A 81 -31.37 -7.16 -1.43
C CYS A 81 -32.44 -6.06 -1.35
N LYS A 82 -32.19 -4.86 -1.90
CA LYS A 82 -33.19 -3.79 -1.99
C LYS A 82 -34.36 -4.20 -2.88
N GLN A 83 -34.11 -4.81 -4.05
CA GLN A 83 -35.18 -5.31 -4.93
C GLN A 83 -36.03 -6.37 -4.24
N ILE A 84 -35.40 -7.37 -3.60
CA ILE A 84 -36.11 -8.42 -2.88
C ILE A 84 -36.92 -7.84 -1.71
N THR A 85 -36.35 -6.88 -0.97
CA THR A 85 -37.05 -6.22 0.13
C THR A 85 -38.24 -5.39 -0.37
N PHE A 86 -38.11 -4.72 -1.52
CA PHE A 86 -39.20 -3.96 -2.13
C PHE A 86 -40.34 -4.88 -2.58
N VAL A 87 -40.03 -5.96 -3.30
CA VAL A 87 -41.01 -6.97 -3.72
C VAL A 87 -41.70 -7.60 -2.51
N PHE A 88 -40.94 -7.92 -1.46
CA PHE A 88 -41.49 -8.48 -0.23
C PHE A 88 -42.39 -7.50 0.51
N LYS A 89 -42.03 -6.20 0.55
CA LYS A 89 -42.89 -5.14 1.11
C LYS A 89 -44.18 -5.01 0.30
N SER A 90 -44.11 -4.96 -1.03
CA SER A 90 -45.29 -4.91 -1.90
C SER A 90 -46.21 -6.12 -1.71
N CYS A 91 -45.63 -7.32 -1.57
CA CYS A 91 -46.38 -8.54 -1.29
C CYS A 91 -47.02 -8.52 0.11
N LYS A 92 -46.33 -7.94 1.11
CA LYS A 92 -46.86 -7.78 2.47
C LYS A 92 -48.09 -6.87 2.51
N TYR A 93 -48.11 -5.78 1.74
CA TYR A 93 -49.29 -4.89 1.64
C TYR A 93 -50.48 -5.58 0.96
N LEU A 94 -50.24 -6.40 -0.07
CA LEU A 94 -51.28 -7.19 -0.72
C LEU A 94 -51.88 -8.25 0.21
N LEU A 95 -51.07 -8.85 1.09
CA LEU A 95 -51.54 -9.84 2.06
C LEU A 95 -52.25 -9.21 3.28
N HIS A 96 -51.85 -8.02 3.72
CA HIS A 96 -52.49 -7.31 4.84
C HIS A 96 -53.73 -6.48 4.45
N GLY A 97 -53.95 -6.21 3.16
CA GLY A 97 -55.10 -5.44 2.66
C GLY A 97 -56.49 -6.09 2.84
N LYS A 98 -56.58 -7.24 3.53
CA LYS A 98 -57.83 -7.97 3.77
C LYS A 98 -58.28 -8.06 5.23
N GLN A 99 -57.72 -7.28 6.15
CA GLN A 99 -58.28 -7.14 7.51
C GLN A 99 -58.70 -5.69 7.76
N GLN A 100 -59.92 -5.37 7.35
CA GLN A 100 -60.71 -4.30 7.94
C GLN A 100 -61.67 -4.94 8.94
N PRO A 101 -61.49 -4.81 10.26
CA PRO A 101 -62.58 -4.95 11.22
C PRO A 101 -63.34 -3.63 11.22
N GLN A 102 -64.57 -3.65 10.69
CA GLN A 102 -65.53 -2.57 10.83
C GLN A 102 -66.09 -2.63 12.27
N ASP A 103 -65.56 -1.82 13.17
CA ASP A 103 -66.19 -1.55 14.46
C ASP A 103 -67.17 -0.37 14.32
N ARG A 104 -68.49 -0.63 14.43
CA ARG A 104 -69.46 0.33 14.97
C ARG A 104 -70.53 -0.40 15.80
N PRO A 105 -70.70 -0.06 17.09
CA PRO A 105 -71.81 -0.57 17.88
C PRO A 105 -73.08 0.23 17.60
N ILE A 106 -74.11 -0.46 17.11
CA ILE A 106 -75.48 0.05 17.05
C ILE A 106 -76.05 -0.09 18.46
N ILE A 107 -76.07 1.01 19.20
CA ILE A 107 -76.75 1.10 20.49
C ILE A 107 -78.25 0.96 20.22
N ARG A 108 -78.82 -0.16 20.67
CA ARG A 108 -80.26 -0.39 20.77
C ARG A 108 -80.77 0.32 22.02
N THR A 109 -81.66 1.29 21.86
CA THR A 109 -82.60 1.69 22.91
C THR A 109 -84.01 1.70 22.32
N LEU A 110 -84.88 0.86 22.90
CA LEU A 110 -86.33 0.83 22.70
C LEU A 110 -87.00 1.54 23.92
N PRO A 111 -88.23 2.09 23.79
CA PRO A 111 -88.92 2.97 24.76
C PRO A 111 -89.70 2.13 25.81
N PRO A 112 -90.52 2.68 26.74
CA PRO A 112 -90.89 4.07 27.05
C PRO A 112 -90.40 4.60 28.43
#